data_AF-A0A2V2QJ21-F1
#
_entry.id   AF-A0A2V2QJ21-F1
#
_cell.length_a   1.000
_cell.length_b   1.000
_cell.length_c   1.000
_cell.angle_alpha   90.00
_cell.angle_beta   90.00
_cell.angle_gamma   90.00
#
_symmetry.space_group_name_H-M   'P 1'
#
loop_
_entity.id
_entity.type
_entity.pdbx_description
1 polymer ?
#
loop_
_entity_poly.entity_id
_entity_poly.type
_entity_poly.pdbx_seq_one_letter_code
_entity_poly.pdbx_strand_id
1 'polypeptide(L)'
;MAGEGAPPGEPEEARVAVEAVFREERGLLLASLVRRFGDLDLAEEVTSEAIEAALRHWPAEGVPARPGAWLLTTARRKAVDRLRRDQVYA
;
A
#
# COMPACT_ATOMS: atom_id res chain seq x y z
N MET A 1 4.56 -38.16 10.89
CA MET A 1 4.02 -37.44 12.07
C MET A 1 5.12 -36.48 12.52
N ALA A 2 5.09 -35.17 12.35
CA ALA A 2 4.07 -34.23 11.91
C ALA A 2 4.77 -33.13 11.09
N GLY A 3 4.15 -32.71 9.98
CA GLY A 3 4.44 -31.42 9.40
C GLY A 3 3.60 -30.40 10.15
N GLU A 4 4.22 -29.60 11.00
CA GLU A 4 3.57 -28.47 11.65
C GLU A 4 3.94 -27.22 10.86
N GLY A 5 3.27 -27.03 9.73
CA GLY A 5 3.22 -25.71 9.11
C GLY A 5 2.41 -24.83 10.04
N ALA A 6 3.06 -23.86 10.68
CA ALA A 6 2.37 -22.82 11.44
C ALA A 6 1.20 -22.28 10.58
N PRO A 7 0.00 -22.10 11.14
CA PRO A 7 -1.13 -21.58 10.37
C PRO A 7 -0.72 -20.24 9.73
N PRO A 8 -1.26 -19.91 8.53
CA PRO A 8 -1.11 -18.55 8.01
C PRO A 8 -1.52 -17.60 9.12
N GLY A 9 -0.64 -16.66 9.50
CA GLY A 9 -0.90 -15.70 10.58
C GLY A 9 -2.31 -15.14 10.42
N GLU A 10 -3.09 -15.16 11.50
CA GLU A 10 -4.52 -14.91 11.40
C GLU A 10 -4.77 -13.56 10.70
N PRO A 11 -5.85 -13.40 9.91
CA PRO A 11 -6.13 -12.18 9.18
C PRO A 11 -6.11 -10.91 10.06
N GLU A 12 -6.32 -11.08 11.37
CA GLU A 12 -6.19 -10.03 12.38
C GLU A 12 -4.72 -9.66 12.69
N GLU A 13 -3.80 -10.62 12.76
CA GLU A 13 -2.36 -10.35 12.88
C GLU A 13 -1.83 -9.64 11.62
N ALA A 14 -2.30 -10.05 10.44
CA ALA A 14 -1.99 -9.34 9.20
C ALA A 14 -2.52 -7.90 9.23
N ARG A 15 -3.74 -7.67 9.75
CA ARG A 15 -4.33 -6.33 9.93
C ARG A 15 -3.58 -5.48 10.95
N VAL A 16 -3.12 -6.06 12.06
CA VAL A 16 -2.33 -5.36 13.09
C VAL A 16 -0.93 -5.02 12.57
N ALA A 17 -0.28 -5.95 11.86
CA ALA A 17 1.02 -5.72 11.22
C ALA A 17 0.94 -4.65 10.14
N VAL A 18 -0.12 -4.69 9.32
CA VAL A 18 -0.54 -3.59 8.44
C VAL A 18 -0.61 -2.31 9.25
N GLU A 19 -1.46 -2.22 10.27
CA GLU A 19 -1.73 -0.97 10.98
C GLU A 19 -0.46 -0.35 11.60
N ALA A 20 0.41 -1.17 12.19
CA ALA A 20 1.68 -0.75 12.75
C ALA A 20 2.64 -0.20 11.69
N VAL A 21 2.87 -0.95 10.61
CA VAL A 21 3.71 -0.52 9.48
C VAL A 21 3.13 0.74 8.84
N PHE A 22 1.81 0.83 8.69
CA PHE A 22 1.15 1.98 8.10
C PHE A 22 1.28 3.23 8.94
N ARG A 23 1.20 3.12 10.27
CA ARG A 23 1.30 4.29 11.16
C ARG A 23 2.70 4.91 11.11
N GLU A 24 3.74 4.11 10.91
CA GLU A 24 5.12 4.59 10.68
C GLU A 24 5.37 5.07 9.24
N GLU A 25 4.91 4.33 8.24
CA GLU A 25 5.30 4.56 6.84
C GLU A 25 4.41 5.56 6.09
N ARG A 26 3.17 5.79 6.54
CA ARG A 26 2.20 6.65 5.82
C ARG A 26 2.73 8.07 5.61
N GLY A 27 3.36 8.66 6.62
CA GLY A 27 3.90 10.03 6.52
C GLY A 27 5.02 10.14 5.48
N LEU A 28 5.94 9.18 5.47
CA LEU A 28 7.06 9.13 4.53
C LEU A 28 6.59 8.83 3.09
N LEU A 29 5.62 7.93 2.96
CA LEU A 29 4.99 7.60 1.68
C LEU A 29 4.30 8.83 1.08
N LEU A 30 3.45 9.50 1.87
CA LEU A 30 2.75 10.71 1.44
C LEU A 30 3.74 11.81 1.05
N ALA A 31 4.71 12.12 1.92
CA ALA A 31 5.72 13.14 1.63
C ALA A 31 6.51 12.83 0.33
N SER A 32 6.83 11.55 0.10
CA SER A 32 7.52 11.11 -1.12
C SER A 32 6.67 11.30 -2.39
N LEU A 33 5.36 11.05 -2.29
CA LEU A 33 4.42 11.19 -3.41
C LEU A 33 4.13 12.67 -3.71
N VAL A 34 3.89 13.49 -2.68
CA VAL A 34 3.74 14.95 -2.81
C VAL A 34 4.97 15.55 -3.47
N ARG A 35 6.18 15.19 -3.02
CA ARG A 35 7.43 15.65 -3.63
C ARG A 35 7.56 15.22 -5.09
N ARG A 36 7.03 14.07 -5.47
CA ARG A 36 7.16 13.51 -6.82
C ARG A 36 6.19 14.13 -7.80
N PHE A 37 4.93 14.31 -7.40
CA PHE A 37 3.84 14.72 -8.29
C PHE A 37 3.46 16.20 -8.16
N GLY A 38 3.86 16.86 -7.07
CA GLY A 38 3.53 18.27 -6.82
C GLY A 38 2.06 18.52 -6.49
N ASP A 39 1.31 17.46 -6.20
CA ASP A 39 -0.13 17.47 -5.98
C ASP A 39 -0.43 16.69 -4.69
N LEU A 40 -0.97 17.39 -3.69
CA LEU A 40 -1.30 16.80 -2.38
C LEU A 40 -2.54 15.91 -2.47
N ASP A 41 -3.56 16.35 -3.19
CA ASP A 41 -4.82 15.63 -3.29
C ASP A 41 -4.61 14.29 -4.01
N LEU A 42 -3.88 14.32 -5.13
CA LEU A 42 -3.46 13.09 -5.82
C LEU A 42 -2.64 12.19 -4.91
N ALA A 43 -1.70 12.75 -4.14
CA ALA A 43 -0.84 11.97 -3.26
C ALA A 43 -1.63 11.29 -2.13
N GLU A 44 -2.62 11.96 -1.53
CA GLU A 44 -3.48 11.38 -0.50
C GLU A 44 -4.38 10.26 -1.06
N GLU A 45 -4.97 10.49 -2.24
CA GLU A 45 -5.83 9.51 -2.91
C GLU A 45 -5.04 8.23 -3.21
N VAL A 46 -3.91 8.34 -3.91
CA VAL A 46 -3.13 7.16 -4.31
C VAL A 46 -2.43 6.47 -3.14
N THR A 47 -2.12 7.22 -2.08
CA THR A 47 -1.66 6.63 -0.81
C THR A 47 -2.76 5.74 -0.26
N SER A 48 -3.97 6.28 -0.08
CA SER A 48 -5.11 5.57 0.51
C SER A 48 -5.48 4.33 -0.30
N GLU A 49 -5.49 4.43 -1.63
CA GLU A 49 -5.73 3.27 -2.50
C GLU A 49 -4.63 2.19 -2.39
N ALA A 50 -3.36 2.58 -2.17
CA ALA A 50 -2.28 1.62 -1.95
C ALA A 50 -2.45 0.91 -0.60
N ILE A 51 -2.91 1.62 0.44
CA ILE A 51 -3.27 1.02 1.75
C ILE A 51 -4.39 0.01 1.58
N GLU A 52 -5.44 0.38 0.87
CA GLU A 52 -6.59 -0.48 0.61
C GLU A 52 -6.18 -1.76 -0.15
N ALA A 53 -5.26 -1.63 -1.11
CA ALA A 53 -4.70 -2.79 -1.80
C ALA A 53 -3.94 -3.71 -0.84
N ALA A 54 -3.09 -3.17 0.03
CA ALA A 54 -2.37 -3.97 1.03
C ALA A 54 -3.34 -4.71 1.97
N LEU A 55 -4.36 -4.00 2.48
CA LEU A 55 -5.41 -4.58 3.33
C LEU A 55 -6.17 -5.73 2.67
N ARG A 56 -6.31 -5.70 1.33
CA ARG A 56 -6.94 -6.78 0.56
C ARG A 56 -6.00 -7.95 0.28
N HIS A 57 -4.76 -7.67 -0.08
CA HIS A 57 -3.82 -8.70 -0.56
C HIS A 57 -3.03 -9.38 0.56
N TRP A 58 -2.51 -8.63 1.54
CA TRP A 58 -1.59 -9.18 2.53
C TRP A 58 -2.21 -10.25 3.45
N PRO A 59 -3.50 -10.21 3.83
CA PRO A 59 -4.10 -11.31 4.61
C PRO A 59 -4.10 -12.65 3.88
N ALA A 60 -4.15 -12.66 2.54
CA ALA A 60 -4.18 -13.88 1.73
C ALA A 60 -2.78 -14.28 1.23
N GLU A 61 -1.95 -13.30 0.88
CA GLU A 61 -0.66 -13.50 0.20
C GLU A 61 0.54 -13.34 1.16
N GLY A 62 0.30 -12.88 2.38
CA GLY A 62 1.33 -12.50 3.35
C GLY A 62 1.85 -11.07 3.16
N VAL A 63 2.49 -10.54 4.21
CA VAL A 63 3.12 -9.22 4.18
C VAL A 63 4.45 -9.33 3.40
N PRO A 64 4.70 -8.48 2.38
CA PRO A 64 5.96 -8.48 1.64
C PRO A 64 7.17 -8.18 2.55
N ALA A 65 8.34 -8.71 2.21
CA ALA A 65 9.58 -8.46 2.96
C ALA A 65 9.98 -6.97 3.05
N ARG A 66 9.48 -6.12 2.14
CA ARG A 66 9.65 -4.66 2.16
C ARG A 66 8.31 -3.96 1.92
N PRO A 67 7.48 -3.82 2.97
CA PRO A 67 6.12 -3.27 2.86
C PRO A 67 6.11 -1.86 2.26
N GLY A 68 6.94 -0.95 2.78
CA GLY A 68 7.07 0.42 2.26
C GLY A 68 7.37 0.53 0.77
N ALA A 69 8.32 -0.28 0.29
CA ALA A 69 8.70 -0.30 -1.12
C ALA A 69 7.55 -0.81 -2.00
N TRP A 70 6.80 -1.80 -1.51
CA TRP A 70 5.61 -2.30 -2.18
C TRP A 70 4.53 -1.21 -2.26
N LEU A 71 4.26 -0.52 -1.15
CA LEU A 71 3.27 0.57 -1.08
C LEU A 71 3.61 1.72 -2.01
N LEU A 72 4.87 2.18 -1.98
CA LEU A 72 5.35 3.24 -2.87
C LEU A 72 5.22 2.87 -4.34
N THR A 73 5.48 1.60 -4.68
CA THR A 73 5.33 1.10 -6.05
C THR A 73 3.86 1.07 -6.48
N THR A 74 2.98 0.54 -5.62
CA THR A 74 1.54 0.48 -5.87
C THR A 74 0.94 1.87 -6.02
N ALA A 75 1.25 2.81 -5.12
CA ALA A 75 0.80 4.20 -5.17
C ALA A 75 1.25 4.90 -6.46
N ARG A 76 2.52 4.73 -6.87
CA ARG A 76 3.04 5.32 -8.12
C ARG A 76 2.33 4.80 -9.37
N ARG A 77 2.02 3.50 -9.42
CA ARG A 77 1.26 2.92 -10.56
C ARG A 77 -0.13 3.54 -10.64
N LYS A 78 -0.83 3.61 -9.51
CA LYS A 78 -2.15 4.24 -9.40
C LYS A 78 -2.15 5.72 -9.79
N ALA A 79 -1.14 6.48 -9.37
CA ALA A 79 -0.97 7.89 -9.77
C ALA A 79 -0.81 8.03 -11.28
N VAL A 80 0.01 7.19 -11.92
CA VAL A 80 0.17 7.19 -13.38
C VAL A 80 -1.14 6.85 -14.07
N ASP A 81 -1.89 5.87 -13.58
CA ASP A 81 -3.19 5.50 -14.14
C ASP A 81 -4.22 6.63 -14.00
N ARG A 82 -4.21 7.37 -12.88
CA ARG A 82 -5.05 8.55 -12.65
C ARG A 82 -4.74 9.66 -13.66
N LEU A 83 -3.48 10.05 -13.76
CA LEU A 83 -3.01 11.09 -14.68
C LEU A 83 -3.27 10.72 -16.15
N ARG A 84 -3.23 9.42 -16.50
CA ARG A 84 -3.61 8.95 -17.83
C ARG A 84 -5.11 9.10 -18.07
N ARG A 85 -5.95 8.76 -17.10
CA ARG A 85 -7.41 8.92 -17.21
C ARG A 85 -7.79 10.39 -17.33
N ASP A 86 -7.19 11.26 -16.54
CA ASP A 86 -7.51 12.70 -16.56
C ASP A 86 -7.15 13.34 -17.92
N GLN A 87 -6.09 12.86 -18.58
CA GLN A 87 -5.75 13.27 -19.95
C GLN A 87 -6.71 12.76 -21.03
N VAL A 88 -7.46 11.68 -20.75
CA VAL A 88 -8.43 11.10 -21.71
C VAL A 88 -9.81 11.75 -21.57
N TYR A 89 -10.13 12.31 -20.41
CA TYR A 89 -11.41 12.97 -20.12
C TYR A 89 -11.37 14.50 -20.17
N ALA A 90 -10.21 15.09 -20.45
CA ALA A 90 -10.00 16.52 -20.70
C ALA A 90 -10.02 16.84 -22.20
#